data_AF-A0A183GRI4-F1
#
_entry.id   AF-A0A183GRI4-F1
#
_cell.length_a   1.000
_cell.length_b   1.000
_cell.length_c   1.000
_cell.angle_alpha   90.00
_cell.angle_beta   90.00
_cell.angle_gamma   90.00
#
_symmetry.space_group_name_H-M   'P 1'
#
loop_
_entity.id
_entity.type
_entity.pdbx_description
1 polymer ?
#
loop_
_entity_poly.entity_id
_entity_poly.type
_entity_poly.pdbx_seq_one_letter_code
_entity_poly.pdbx_strand_id
1 'polypeptide(L)'
;MTKSTTNVTHVIFDVDGTLLDTEIYYSMANQAILNRFGREFTPEMQAQMMGKNGQSANEWLLKEVGHFSFSRSFLLYCYLKVGISDQISPEDFGSAKDAILAKMFPQCQALPGAERLVRHLAKKHVPMAICSGSCMRKFMLKSVKHRDWLDLIPIQVIVVGS
;
A
#
# COMPACT_ATOMS: atom_id res chain seq x y z
N MET A 1 -16.72 16.39 28.90
CA MET A 1 -17.55 15.88 27.80
C MET A 1 -17.69 14.37 27.98
N THR A 2 -18.86 13.88 28.40
CA THR A 2 -19.15 12.45 28.49
C THR A 2 -19.33 11.90 27.08
N LYS A 3 -18.40 11.05 26.63
CA LYS A 3 -18.45 10.41 25.31
C LYS A 3 -19.70 9.53 25.27
N SER A 4 -20.65 9.85 24.39
CA SER A 4 -21.76 8.95 24.07
C SER A 4 -21.15 7.63 23.59
N THR A 5 -21.40 6.54 24.31
CA THR A 5 -20.96 5.20 23.92
C THR A 5 -21.93 4.69 22.88
N THR A 6 -21.64 4.94 21.60
CA THR A 6 -22.34 4.27 20.51
C THR A 6 -22.09 2.77 20.62
N ASN A 7 -23.17 1.99 20.62
CA ASN A 7 -23.05 0.54 20.67
C ASN A 7 -22.57 0.04 19.30
N VAL A 8 -21.31 -0.40 19.22
CA VAL A 8 -20.73 -0.96 18.00
C VAL A 8 -21.13 -2.42 17.89
N THR A 9 -21.84 -2.77 16.82
CA THR A 9 -22.35 -4.14 16.61
C THR A 9 -21.56 -4.93 15.57
N HIS A 10 -20.83 -4.26 14.66
CA HIS A 10 -20.11 -4.87 13.53
C HIS A 10 -18.78 -4.13 13.30
N VAL A 11 -17.79 -4.82 12.73
CA VAL A 11 -16.48 -4.24 12.38
C VAL A 11 -16.11 -4.56 10.94
N ILE A 12 -15.63 -3.57 10.19
CA ILE A 12 -15.04 -3.76 8.86
C ILE A 12 -13.58 -3.33 8.94
N PHE A 13 -12.68 -4.22 8.55
CA PHE A 13 -11.25 -3.99 8.52
C PHE A 13 -10.78 -3.71 7.09
N ASP A 14 -9.96 -2.67 6.94
CA ASP A 14 -8.98 -2.65 5.86
C ASP A 14 -7.82 -3.61 6.20
N VAL A 15 -6.98 -3.94 5.21
CA VAL A 15 -5.85 -4.85 5.37
C VAL A 15 -4.53 -4.09 5.41
N ASP A 16 -4.26 -3.34 4.34
CA ASP A 16 -2.97 -2.68 4.12
C ASP A 16 -2.80 -1.51 5.08
N GLY A 17 -1.72 -1.51 5.88
CA GLY A 17 -1.50 -0.47 6.89
C GLY A 17 -2.50 -0.48 8.05
N THR A 18 -3.39 -1.48 8.13
CA THR A 18 -4.38 -1.63 9.21
C THR A 18 -4.22 -2.96 9.96
N LEU A 19 -4.34 -4.09 9.26
CA LEU A 19 -4.15 -5.41 9.83
C LEU A 19 -2.71 -5.92 9.62
N LEU A 20 -2.14 -5.62 8.46
CA LEU A 20 -0.81 -6.07 8.04
C LEU A 20 0.09 -4.87 7.78
N ASP A 21 1.36 -4.99 8.20
CA ASP A 21 2.37 -3.96 8.02
C ASP A 21 2.93 -4.01 6.58
N THR A 22 2.11 -3.57 5.63
CA THR A 22 2.43 -3.67 4.19
C THR A 22 3.05 -2.41 3.62
N GLU A 23 2.87 -1.26 4.29
CA GLU A 23 3.34 0.05 3.86
C GLU A 23 4.86 0.09 3.65
N ILE A 24 5.63 -0.54 4.55
CA ILE A 24 7.09 -0.59 4.43
C ILE A 24 7.53 -1.25 3.11
N TYR A 25 6.80 -2.28 2.67
CA TYR A 25 7.15 -3.05 1.48
C TYR A 25 6.83 -2.28 0.20
N TYR A 26 5.75 -1.49 0.20
CA TYR A 26 5.46 -0.57 -0.89
C TYR A 26 6.55 0.50 -1.03
N SER A 27 6.99 1.09 0.08
CA SER A 27 8.08 2.08 0.07
C SER A 27 9.39 1.48 -0.42
N MET A 28 9.75 0.29 0.07
CA MET A 28 10.93 -0.44 -0.38
C MET A 28 10.86 -0.76 -1.89
N ALA A 29 9.72 -1.21 -2.39
CA ALA A 29 9.55 -1.55 -3.80
C ALA A 29 9.62 -0.30 -4.71
N ASN A 30 8.97 0.80 -4.31
CA ASN A 30 9.04 2.07 -5.02
C ASN A 30 10.50 2.58 -5.08
N GLN A 31 11.19 2.62 -3.93
CA GLN A 31 12.58 3.06 -3.86
C GLN A 31 13.51 2.18 -4.71
N ALA A 32 13.33 0.86 -4.68
CA ALA A 32 14.15 -0.07 -5.46
C ALA A 32 14.05 0.17 -6.98
N ILE A 33 12.89 0.61 -7.47
CA ILE A 33 12.70 0.96 -8.88
C ILE A 33 13.28 2.36 -9.15
N LEU A 34 12.97 3.35 -8.30
CA LEU A 34 13.42 4.73 -8.45
C LEU A 34 14.95 4.89 -8.39
N ASN A 35 15.65 4.00 -7.66
CA ASN A 35 17.11 3.92 -7.65
C ASN A 35 17.71 3.78 -9.06
N ARG A 36 17.04 3.08 -9.98
CA ARG A 36 17.50 2.89 -11.38
C ARG A 36 17.57 4.21 -12.15
N PHE A 37 16.85 5.21 -11.67
CA PHE A 37 16.73 6.53 -12.28
C PHE A 37 17.40 7.62 -11.44
N GLY A 38 18.14 7.24 -10.39
CA GLY A 38 18.77 8.19 -9.45
C GLY A 38 17.75 9.06 -8.71
N ARG A 39 16.57 8.50 -8.39
CA ARG A 39 15.50 9.20 -7.68
C ARG A 39 15.23 8.62 -6.30
N GLU A 40 14.82 9.49 -5.40
CA GLU A 40 14.45 9.15 -4.03
C GLU A 40 12.93 9.12 -3.87
N PHE A 41 12.44 8.14 -3.11
CA PHE A 41 11.06 8.03 -2.69
C PHE A 41 10.91 8.58 -1.28
N THR A 42 10.26 9.73 -1.15
CA THR A 42 10.19 10.43 0.14
C THR A 42 8.94 10.06 0.95
N PRO A 43 8.95 10.24 2.28
CA PRO A 43 7.75 10.04 3.11
C PRO A 43 6.57 10.92 2.68
N GLU A 44 6.81 12.12 2.17
CA GLU A 44 5.78 13.02 1.64
C GLU A 44 5.10 12.41 0.41
N MET A 45 5.88 11.80 -0.49
CA MET A 45 5.34 11.09 -1.65
C MET A 45 4.50 9.89 -1.22
N GLN A 46 4.97 9.12 -0.23
CA GLN A 46 4.17 8.03 0.34
C GLN A 46 2.83 8.55 0.90
N ALA A 47 2.86 9.65 1.65
CA ALA A 47 1.65 10.24 2.22
C ALA A 47 0.63 10.68 1.16
N GLN A 48 1.10 11.23 0.05
CA GLN A 48 0.24 11.62 -1.08
C GLN A 48 -0.32 10.41 -1.84
N MET A 49 0.39 9.28 -1.85
CA MET A 49 -0.07 8.04 -2.51
C MET A 49 -1.11 7.27 -1.70
N MET A 50 -1.17 7.43 -0.38
CA MET A 50 -2.11 6.70 0.48
C MET A 50 -3.57 6.89 0.04
N GLY A 51 -4.34 5.80 0.02
CA GLY A 51 -5.75 5.79 -0.38
C GLY A 51 -6.00 5.85 -1.89
N LYS A 52 -4.97 6.04 -2.73
CA LYS A 52 -5.10 5.90 -4.18
C LYS A 52 -5.12 4.42 -4.59
N ASN A 53 -5.84 4.10 -5.67
CA ASN A 53 -5.68 2.80 -6.31
C ASN A 53 -4.24 2.67 -6.87
N GLY A 54 -3.78 1.42 -7.05
CA GLY A 54 -2.38 1.15 -7.41
C GLY A 54 -1.91 1.78 -8.73
N GLN A 55 -2.79 1.89 -9.73
CA GLN A 55 -2.47 2.48 -11.03
C GLN A 55 -2.35 4.00 -10.92
N SER A 56 -3.36 4.66 -10.36
CA SER A 56 -3.37 6.11 -10.14
C SER A 56 -2.22 6.54 -9.21
N ALA A 57 -1.83 5.70 -8.25
CA ALA A 57 -0.67 5.95 -7.41
C ALA A 57 0.65 5.91 -8.21
N ASN A 58 0.83 4.92 -9.10
CA ASN A 58 2.01 4.84 -9.97
C ASN A 58 2.10 6.02 -10.94
N GLU A 59 0.97 6.37 -11.59
CA GLU A 59 0.89 7.51 -12.50
C GLU A 59 1.21 8.82 -11.80
N TRP A 60 0.66 9.01 -10.60
CA TRP A 60 0.95 10.18 -9.78
C TRP A 60 2.43 10.22 -9.38
N LEU A 61 2.97 9.10 -8.90
CA LEU A 61 4.36 9.03 -8.47
C LEU A 61 5.30 9.42 -9.62
N LEU A 62 5.17 8.78 -10.79
CA LEU A 62 6.02 9.06 -11.95
C LEU A 62 5.94 10.51 -12.40
N LYS A 63 4.77 11.15 -12.30
CA LYS A 63 4.64 12.60 -12.50
C LYS A 63 5.45 13.35 -11.44
N GLU A 64 5.19 13.12 -10.17
CA GLU A 64 5.83 13.83 -9.06
C GLU A 64 7.37 13.74 -9.10
N VAL A 65 7.93 12.54 -9.23
CA VAL A 65 9.39 12.36 -9.32
C VAL A 65 9.99 12.88 -10.64
N GLY A 66 9.16 13.19 -11.64
CA GLY A 66 9.54 13.89 -12.86
C GLY A 66 9.66 15.42 -12.69
N HIS A 67 9.06 16.01 -11.66
CA HIS A 67 9.17 17.44 -11.36
C HIS A 67 10.36 17.69 -10.42
N PHE A 68 11.53 18.04 -10.97
CA PHE A 68 12.70 18.38 -10.17
C PHE A 68 12.48 19.69 -9.39
N SER A 69 12.39 19.60 -8.06
CA SER A 69 12.45 20.77 -7.18
C SER A 69 13.89 20.99 -6.74
N PHE A 70 14.64 21.84 -7.47
CA PHE A 70 15.82 22.47 -6.91
C PHE A 70 15.92 23.92 -7.38
N SER A 71 16.01 24.81 -6.39
CA SER A 71 16.42 26.20 -6.55
C SER A 71 17.85 26.23 -7.14
N ARG A 72 17.98 26.37 -8.47
CA ARG A 72 19.18 26.88 -9.14
C ARG A 72 18.95 27.10 -10.63
N SER A 73 19.00 28.38 -11.01
CA SER A 73 19.19 28.96 -12.34
C SER A 73 18.36 28.39 -13.52
N PHE A 74 17.48 29.27 -14.03
CA PHE A 74 16.56 29.09 -15.15
C PHE A 74 17.14 28.45 -16.43
N LEU A 75 18.45 28.57 -16.68
CA LEU A 75 19.11 28.02 -17.87
C LEU A 75 19.40 26.50 -17.81
N LEU A 76 19.50 25.90 -16.62
CA LEU A 76 19.67 24.44 -16.48
C LEU A 76 18.31 23.71 -16.55
N TYR A 77 17.22 24.42 -16.28
CA TYR A 77 15.86 23.91 -16.20
C TYR A 77 15.32 23.37 -17.53
N CYS A 78 15.79 23.91 -18.66
CA CYS A 78 15.37 23.46 -19.99
C CYS A 78 16.08 22.20 -20.47
N TYR A 79 17.25 21.86 -19.92
CA TYR A 79 18.08 20.74 -20.39
C TYR A 79 17.92 19.45 -19.56
N LEU A 80 17.35 19.54 -18.35
CA LEU A 80 17.21 18.43 -17.40
C LEU A 80 15.77 17.96 -17.17
N LYS A 81 14.82 18.41 -17.99
CA LYS A 81 13.48 17.80 -18.11
C LYS A 81 13.54 16.44 -18.80
N VAL A 82 14.40 15.53 -18.35
CA VAL A 82 14.21 14.12 -18.64
C VAL A 82 13.34 13.57 -17.53
N GLY A 83 12.03 13.80 -17.67
CA GLY A 83 11.06 13.18 -16.80
C GLY A 83 11.24 11.66 -16.89
N ILE A 84 11.09 10.96 -15.77
CA ILE A 84 11.14 9.49 -15.78
C ILE A 84 9.96 8.89 -16.54
N SER A 85 8.88 9.66 -16.70
CA SER A 85 7.71 9.31 -17.50
C SER A 85 8.04 8.97 -18.96
N ASP A 86 9.14 9.49 -19.50
CA ASP A 86 9.62 9.15 -20.85
C ASP A 86 10.51 7.90 -20.88
N GLN A 87 10.92 7.38 -19.70
CA GLN A 87 11.83 6.24 -19.55
C GLN A 87 11.13 4.97 -19.06
N ILE A 88 9.99 5.09 -18.36
CA ILE A 88 9.20 3.96 -17.90
C ILE A 88 7.71 4.30 -17.92
N SER A 89 6.91 3.42 -18.51
CA SER A 89 5.46 3.57 -18.48
C SER A 89 4.90 3.27 -17.07
N PRO A 90 3.74 3.83 -16.68
CA PRO A 90 3.08 3.48 -15.42
C PRO A 90 2.77 1.98 -15.29
N GLU A 91 2.51 1.31 -16.41
CA GLU A 91 2.26 -0.13 -16.49
C GLU A 91 3.53 -0.94 -16.22
N ASP A 92 4.65 -0.58 -16.86
CA ASP A 92 5.94 -1.24 -16.65
C ASP A 92 6.46 -1.01 -15.22
N PHE A 93 6.27 0.21 -14.69
CA PHE A 93 6.56 0.51 -13.28
C PHE A 93 5.71 -0.36 -12.36
N GLY A 94 4.42 -0.51 -12.65
CA GLY A 94 3.50 -1.36 -11.91
C GLY A 94 3.92 -2.84 -11.92
N SER A 95 4.23 -3.37 -13.09
CA SER A 95 4.71 -4.74 -13.29
C SER A 95 6.02 -5.01 -12.54
N ALA A 96 7.00 -4.11 -12.65
CA ALA A 96 8.27 -4.21 -11.93
C ALA A 96 8.06 -4.17 -10.41
N LYS A 97 7.16 -3.30 -9.94
CA LYS A 97 6.80 -3.18 -8.52
C LYS A 97 6.15 -4.46 -8.02
N ASP A 98 5.19 -4.99 -8.76
CA ASP A 98 4.50 -6.23 -8.43
C ASP A 98 5.45 -7.43 -8.33
N ALA A 99 6.45 -7.51 -9.22
CA ALA A 99 7.46 -8.56 -9.18
C ALA A 99 8.34 -8.50 -7.92
N ILE A 100 8.66 -7.30 -7.44
CA ILE A 100 9.42 -7.10 -6.19
C ILE A 100 8.53 -7.45 -4.98
N LEU A 101 7.30 -6.91 -4.96
CA LEU A 101 6.35 -7.15 -3.88
C LEU A 101 5.97 -8.62 -3.72
N ALA A 102 5.86 -9.37 -4.83
CA ALA A 102 5.56 -10.80 -4.79
C ALA A 102 6.58 -11.61 -3.98
N LYS A 103 7.83 -11.15 -3.91
CA LYS A 103 8.90 -11.79 -3.12
C LYS A 103 8.86 -11.37 -1.65
N MET A 104 8.42 -10.14 -1.37
CA MET A 104 8.45 -9.56 -0.01
C MET A 104 7.19 -9.84 0.79
N PHE A 105 6.01 -9.81 0.16
CA PHE A 105 4.72 -9.98 0.86
C PHE A 105 4.56 -11.27 1.66
N PRO A 106 5.10 -12.44 1.24
CA PRO A 106 5.07 -13.63 2.08
C PRO A 106 5.79 -13.45 3.43
N GLN A 107 6.64 -12.43 3.57
CA GLN A 107 7.35 -12.13 4.81
C GLN A 107 6.66 -11.07 5.68
N CYS A 108 5.57 -10.45 5.19
CA CYS A 108 4.85 -9.38 5.87
C CYS A 108 4.41 -9.78 7.28
N GLN A 109 4.50 -8.83 8.21
CA GLN A 109 4.12 -9.01 9.61
C GLN A 109 2.74 -8.42 9.87
N ALA A 110 2.06 -8.92 10.91
CA ALA A 110 0.84 -8.29 11.40
C ALA A 110 1.19 -6.97 12.12
N LEU A 111 0.32 -5.98 12.04
CA LEU A 111 0.47 -4.77 12.84
C LEU A 111 0.28 -5.06 14.33
N PRO A 112 1.01 -4.39 15.24
CA PRO A 112 0.91 -4.64 16.67
C PRO A 112 -0.53 -4.57 17.20
N GLY A 113 -1.01 -5.68 17.74
CA GLY A 113 -2.36 -5.78 18.31
C GLY A 113 -3.48 -6.13 17.32
N ALA A 114 -3.21 -6.18 16.02
CA ALA A 114 -4.21 -6.54 14.99
C ALA A 114 -4.77 -7.95 15.23
N GLU A 115 -3.90 -8.96 15.34
CA GLU A 115 -4.30 -10.34 15.64
C GLU A 115 -5.10 -10.43 16.96
N ARG A 116 -4.59 -9.80 18.02
CA ARG A 116 -5.23 -9.79 19.34
C ARG A 116 -6.65 -9.22 19.27
N LEU A 117 -6.84 -8.15 18.51
CA LEU A 117 -8.15 -7.52 18.30
C LEU A 117 -9.10 -8.45 17.55
N VAL A 118 -8.67 -9.04 16.44
CA VAL A 118 -9.49 -9.97 15.65
C VAL A 118 -9.92 -11.17 16.49
N ARG A 119 -9.00 -11.78 17.23
CA ARG A 119 -9.32 -12.91 18.13
C ARG A 119 -10.28 -12.49 19.24
N HIS A 120 -10.13 -11.29 19.80
CA HIS A 120 -11.05 -10.78 20.82
C HIS A 120 -12.47 -10.61 20.28
N LEU A 121 -12.61 -9.99 19.11
CA LEU A 121 -13.90 -9.77 18.45
C LEU A 121 -14.56 -11.09 18.06
N ALA A 122 -13.78 -12.04 17.52
CA ALA A 122 -14.25 -13.40 17.22
C ALA A 122 -14.77 -14.09 18.48
N LYS A 123 -14.03 -14.06 19.60
CA LYS A 123 -14.45 -14.64 20.89
C LYS A 123 -15.73 -13.99 21.44
N LYS A 124 -15.95 -12.71 21.13
CA LYS A 124 -17.16 -11.96 21.50
C LYS A 124 -18.30 -12.10 20.49
N HIS A 125 -18.12 -12.91 19.45
CA HIS A 125 -19.09 -13.12 18.38
C HIS A 125 -19.52 -11.81 17.70
N VAL A 126 -18.59 -10.84 17.61
CA VAL A 126 -18.83 -9.61 16.85
C VAL A 126 -18.65 -9.94 15.37
N PRO A 127 -19.65 -9.71 14.51
CA PRO A 127 -19.51 -9.91 13.07
C PRO A 127 -18.42 -9.01 12.50
N MET A 128 -17.56 -9.59 11.66
CA MET A 128 -16.43 -8.92 11.04
C MET A 128 -16.42 -9.11 9.53
N ALA A 129 -15.91 -8.11 8.81
CA ALA A 129 -15.58 -8.21 7.40
C ALA A 129 -14.20 -7.62 7.10
N ILE A 130 -13.52 -8.15 6.08
CA ILE A 130 -12.39 -7.51 5.41
C ILE A 130 -12.91 -6.79 4.17
N CYS A 131 -12.46 -5.55 3.96
CA CYS A 131 -12.65 -4.79 2.74
C CYS A 131 -11.29 -4.26 2.29
N SER A 132 -10.75 -4.75 1.17
CA SER A 132 -9.43 -4.33 0.70
C SER A 132 -9.44 -3.93 -0.78
N GLY A 133 -8.82 -2.78 -1.07
CA GLY A 133 -8.55 -2.33 -2.44
C GLY A 133 -7.40 -3.08 -3.13
N SER A 134 -6.64 -3.89 -2.40
CA SER A 134 -5.64 -4.78 -3.00
C SER A 134 -6.31 -5.90 -3.78
N CYS A 135 -5.72 -6.28 -4.91
CA CYS A 135 -6.20 -7.44 -5.65
C CYS A 135 -5.99 -8.75 -4.88
N MET A 136 -6.86 -9.74 -5.17
CA MET A 136 -6.83 -11.06 -4.54
C MET A 136 -5.44 -11.71 -4.53
N ARG A 137 -4.70 -11.64 -5.64
CA ARG A 137 -3.33 -12.18 -5.73
C ARG A 137 -2.40 -11.60 -4.67
N LYS A 138 -2.42 -10.28 -4.47
CA LYS A 138 -1.59 -9.61 -3.46
C LYS A 138 -2.06 -9.93 -2.05
N PHE A 139 -3.37 -9.94 -1.82
CA PHE A 139 -3.94 -10.33 -0.53
C PHE A 139 -3.47 -11.74 -0.13
N MET A 140 -3.58 -12.72 -1.02
CA MET A 140 -3.15 -14.09 -0.75
C MET A 140 -1.67 -14.18 -0.36
N LEU A 141 -0.79 -13.45 -1.04
CA LEU A 141 0.64 -13.41 -0.72
C LEU A 141 0.92 -12.79 0.64
N LYS A 142 0.19 -11.73 1.02
CA LYS A 142 0.33 -11.06 2.33
C LYS A 142 -0.20 -11.93 3.46
N SER A 143 -1.25 -12.70 3.20
CA SER A 143 -1.98 -13.47 4.21
C SER A 143 -1.33 -14.81 4.56
N VAL A 144 -0.30 -15.27 3.83
CA VAL A 144 0.31 -16.61 3.99
C VAL A 144 0.63 -16.95 5.44
N LYS A 145 1.21 -16.02 6.20
CA LYS A 145 1.63 -16.23 7.60
C LYS A 145 0.52 -16.02 8.63
N HIS A 146 -0.63 -15.50 8.21
CA HIS A 146 -1.64 -14.89 9.08
C HIS A 146 -3.02 -15.56 8.96
N ARG A 147 -3.12 -16.65 8.19
CA ARG A 147 -4.39 -17.33 7.89
C ARG A 147 -5.12 -17.80 9.16
N ASP A 148 -4.38 -18.23 10.17
CA ASP A 148 -4.92 -18.76 11.42
C ASP A 148 -5.76 -17.76 12.23
N TRP A 149 -5.61 -16.46 11.99
CA TRP A 149 -6.46 -15.41 12.58
C TRP A 149 -7.22 -14.57 11.56
N LEU A 150 -6.70 -14.38 10.34
CA LEU A 150 -7.46 -13.72 9.27
C LEU A 150 -8.69 -14.52 8.84
N ASP A 151 -8.63 -15.85 8.90
CA ASP A 151 -9.76 -16.72 8.53
C ASP A 151 -10.88 -16.71 9.58
N LEU A 152 -10.65 -16.08 10.74
CA LEU A 152 -11.71 -15.77 11.70
C LEU A 152 -12.62 -14.63 11.23
N ILE A 153 -12.24 -13.90 10.17
CA ILE A 153 -13.05 -12.84 9.55
C ILE A 153 -13.77 -13.44 8.33
N PRO A 154 -15.06 -13.79 8.46
CA PRO A 154 -15.74 -14.65 7.49
C PRO A 154 -16.09 -13.94 6.18
N ILE A 155 -16.38 -12.64 6.22
CA ILE A 155 -16.76 -11.86 5.05
C ILE A 155 -15.51 -11.19 4.49
N GLN A 156 -15.16 -11.47 3.23
CA GLN A 156 -13.99 -10.88 2.57
C GLN A 156 -14.40 -10.26 1.24
N VAL A 157 -14.39 -8.93 1.18
CA VAL A 157 -14.63 -8.15 -0.04
C VAL A 157 -13.28 -7.67 -0.55
N ILE A 158 -12.79 -8.32 -1.60
CA ILE A 158 -11.45 -8.11 -2.16
C ILE A 158 -11.58 -7.90 -3.66
N VAL A 159 -10.81 -6.96 -4.20
CA VAL A 159 -10.81 -6.68 -5.64
C VAL A 159 -10.39 -7.93 -6.44
N VAL A 160 -11.24 -8.35 -7.38
CA VAL A 160 -10.99 -9.48 -8.27
C VAL A 160 -10.44 -8.93 -9.59
N GLY A 161 -9.19 -9.26 -9.93
CA GLY A 161 -8.50 -8.79 -11.14
C GLY A 161 -7.12 -8.18 -10.86
N SER A 162 -6.28 -8.06 -11.90
CA SER A 162 -5.00 -7.34 -11.89
C SER A 162 -4.99 -6.32 -13.00
#